data_AF-A0A4R1HPC2-F1
#
_entry.id   AF-A0A4R1HPC2-F1
#
_cell.length_a   1.000
_cell.length_b   1.000
_cell.length_c   1.000
_cell.angle_alpha   90.00
_cell.angle_beta   90.00
_cell.angle_gamma   90.00
#
_symmetry.space_group_name_H-M   'P 1'
#
loop_
_entity.id
_entity.type
_entity.pdbx_description
1 polymer ?
#
loop_
_entity_poly.entity_id
_entity_poly.type
_entity_poly.pdbx_seq_one_letter_code
_entity_poly.pdbx_strand_id
1 'polypeptide(L)'
;MYLPVDMDRVNEVLREHGVVFALVFGSHATGTAGDRSDVDLAVWSDRPIDDWALRGALPDIVDLLDLRRAPDGLAGRVAMEGIVVLDDQPTARIRWQAETRKRHLDEAFRRERFRQDFVRAHG
;
A
#
# COMPACT_ATOMS: atom_id res chain seq x y z
N MET A 1 4.14 12.52 -9.75
CA MET A 1 4.03 11.05 -9.95
C MET A 1 3.29 10.83 -11.26
N TYR A 2 3.89 10.10 -12.20
CA TYR A 2 3.19 9.62 -13.40
C TYR A 2 2.77 8.17 -13.13
N LEU A 3 1.53 7.84 -13.50
CA LEU A 3 0.97 6.49 -13.40
C LEU A 3 0.52 6.06 -14.79
N PRO A 4 0.91 4.86 -15.27
CA PRO A 4 0.54 4.35 -16.59
C PRO A 4 -0.90 3.79 -16.63
N VAL A 5 -1.81 4.33 -15.81
CA VAL A 5 -3.22 3.93 -15.72
C VAL A 5 -4.12 5.15 -15.58
N ASP A 6 -5.36 5.02 -16.04
CA ASP A 6 -6.41 6.00 -15.80
C ASP A 6 -6.88 5.90 -14.33
N MET A 7 -6.40 6.83 -13.50
CA MET A 7 -6.70 6.81 -12.07
C MET A 7 -8.14 7.19 -11.75
N ASP A 8 -8.84 7.93 -12.61
CA ASP A 8 -10.25 8.23 -12.37
C ASP A 8 -11.07 6.95 -12.52
N ARG A 9 -10.79 6.17 -13.58
CA ARG A 9 -11.42 4.86 -13.77
C ARG A 9 -11.07 3.86 -12.67
N VAL A 10 -9.80 3.82 -12.25
CA VAL A 10 -9.37 2.96 -11.12
C VAL A 10 -10.16 3.35 -9.86
N ASN A 11 -10.22 4.64 -9.52
CA ASN A 11 -10.91 5.11 -8.33
C ASN A 11 -12.42 4.81 -8.33
N GLU A 12 -13.08 4.84 -9.50
CA GLU A 12 -14.47 4.37 -9.62
C GLU A 12 -14.61 2.89 -9.25
N VAL A 13 -13.79 2.02 -9.83
CA VAL A 13 -13.82 0.57 -9.54
C VAL A 13 -13.56 0.29 -8.06
N LEU A 14 -12.59 0.99 -7.46
CA LEU A 14 -12.29 0.89 -6.03
C LEU A 14 -13.53 1.20 -5.18
N ARG A 15 -14.24 2.30 -5.49
CA ARG A 15 -15.46 2.69 -4.76
C ARG A 15 -16.58 1.68 -4.92
N GLU A 16 -16.80 1.17 -6.13
CA GLU A 16 -17.80 0.12 -6.40
C GLU A 16 -17.57 -1.13 -5.54
N HIS A 17 -16.31 -1.41 -5.19
CA HIS A 17 -15.91 -2.55 -4.38
C HIS A 17 -15.76 -2.21 -2.87
N GLY A 18 -16.19 -1.02 -2.46
CA GLY A 18 -16.24 -0.62 -1.05
C GLY A 18 -14.89 -0.19 -0.45
N VAL A 19 -13.90 0.12 -1.29
CA VAL A 19 -12.65 0.75 -0.84
C VAL A 19 -12.94 2.21 -0.47
N VAL A 20 -12.39 2.65 0.67
CA VAL A 20 -12.66 3.98 1.25
C VAL A 20 -11.43 4.89 1.23
N PHE A 21 -10.23 4.32 1.15
CA PHE A 21 -9.03 5.04 0.76
C PHE A 21 -8.03 4.11 0.07
N ALA A 22 -7.18 4.68 -0.78
CA ALA A 22 -6.11 3.97 -1.44
C ALA A 22 -4.84 4.83 -1.54
N LEU A 23 -3.70 4.16 -1.48
CA LEU A 23 -2.38 4.77 -1.61
C LEU A 23 -1.58 4.03 -2.67
N VAL A 24 -0.97 4.78 -3.59
CA VAL A 24 0.12 4.25 -4.41
C VAL A 24 1.37 4.17 -3.55
N PHE A 25 2.07 3.06 -3.61
CA PHE A 25 3.35 2.87 -2.93
C PHE A 25 4.42 2.36 -3.91
N GLY A 26 5.56 1.93 -3.39
CA GLY A 26 6.61 1.33 -4.21
C GLY A 26 7.24 2.32 -5.20
N SER A 27 7.63 1.80 -6.36
CA SER A 27 8.51 2.51 -7.30
C SER A 27 7.90 3.80 -7.86
N HIS A 28 6.59 3.84 -8.07
CA HIS A 28 5.87 5.04 -8.51
C HIS A 28 5.80 6.11 -7.42
N ALA A 29 5.63 5.71 -6.16
CA ALA A 29 5.64 6.63 -5.04
C ALA A 29 7.04 7.22 -4.76
N THR A 30 8.10 6.43 -4.94
CA THR A 30 9.49 6.86 -4.71
C THR A 30 10.15 7.51 -5.93
N GLY A 31 9.46 7.56 -7.09
CA GLY A 31 9.98 8.15 -8.32
C GLY A 31 11.07 7.33 -9.01
N THR A 32 11.16 6.04 -8.70
CA THR A 32 12.13 5.09 -9.28
C THR A 32 11.51 4.14 -10.31
N ALA A 33 10.23 4.32 -10.61
CA ALA A 33 9.52 3.56 -11.64
C ALA A 33 10.10 3.81 -13.05
N GLY A 34 10.18 2.74 -13.84
CA GLY A 34 10.51 2.79 -15.26
C GLY A 34 9.33 2.35 -16.13
N ASP A 35 9.54 2.27 -17.45
CA ASP A 35 8.47 2.01 -18.43
C ASP A 35 7.74 0.66 -18.29
N ARG A 36 8.29 -0.26 -17.51
CA ARG A 36 7.73 -1.60 -17.24
C ARG A 36 7.35 -1.80 -15.77
N SER A 37 7.32 -0.74 -14.98
CA SER A 37 6.96 -0.82 -13.57
C SER A 37 5.45 -0.98 -13.43
N ASP A 38 5.05 -1.97 -12.63
CA ASP A 38 3.67 -2.14 -12.19
C ASP A 38 3.29 -1.05 -11.18
N VAL A 39 1.99 -0.81 -11.05
CA VAL A 39 1.40 0.17 -10.12
C VAL A 39 1.01 -0.54 -8.83
N ASP A 40 1.87 -0.42 -7.82
CA ASP A 40 1.61 -0.88 -6.47
C ASP A 40 0.52 -0.04 -5.79
N LEU A 41 -0.65 -0.64 -5.55
CA LEU A 41 -1.83 0.04 -5.00
C LEU A 41 -2.32 -0.62 -3.71
N ALA A 42 -2.16 0.10 -2.61
CA ALA A 42 -2.64 -0.33 -1.30
C ALA A 42 -4.05 0.20 -1.05
N VAL A 43 -4.96 -0.68 -0.63
CA VAL A 43 -6.39 -0.35 -0.45
C VAL A 43 -6.85 -0.66 0.95
N TRP A 44 -7.79 0.14 1.45
CA TRP A 44 -8.47 -0.10 2.71
C TRP A 44 -9.97 0.02 2.55
N SER A 45 -10.69 -0.85 3.26
CA SER A 45 -12.14 -0.85 3.39
C SER A 45 -12.55 -1.20 4.82
N ASP A 46 -13.73 -0.73 5.24
CA ASP A 46 -14.27 -1.06 6.56
C ASP A 46 -14.76 -2.51 6.66
N ARG A 47 -15.10 -3.12 5.53
CA ARG A 47 -15.54 -4.52 5.39
C ARG A 47 -14.58 -5.31 4.49
N PRO A 48 -14.42 -6.63 4.67
CA PRO A 48 -13.62 -7.44 3.75
C PRO A 48 -14.01 -7.18 2.28
N ILE A 49 -13.01 -6.95 1.44
CA ILE A 49 -13.19 -6.87 -0.01
C ILE A 49 -13.13 -8.28 -0.62
N ASP A 50 -13.87 -8.46 -1.72
CA ASP A 50 -13.62 -9.58 -2.63
C ASP A 50 -12.39 -9.24 -3.47
N ASP A 51 -11.21 -9.69 -3.01
CA ASP A 51 -9.92 -9.42 -3.64
C ASP A 51 -9.87 -9.97 -5.08
N TRP A 52 -10.53 -11.10 -5.37
CA TRP A 52 -10.53 -11.67 -6.71
C TRP A 52 -11.36 -10.83 -7.68
N ALA A 53 -12.57 -10.44 -7.27
CA ALA A 53 -13.42 -9.57 -8.07
C ALA A 53 -12.75 -8.21 -8.34
N LEU A 54 -12.14 -7.62 -7.31
CA LEU A 54 -11.46 -6.34 -7.44
C LEU A 54 -10.26 -6.41 -8.39
N ARG A 55 -9.41 -7.44 -8.26
CA ARG A 55 -8.28 -7.65 -9.19
C ARG A 55 -8.75 -7.79 -10.63
N GLY A 56 -9.83 -8.55 -10.85
CA GLY A 56 -10.39 -8.76 -12.20
C GLY A 56 -11.03 -7.52 -12.82
N ALA A 57 -11.33 -6.49 -12.02
CA ALA A 57 -11.91 -5.23 -12.49
C ALA A 57 -10.88 -4.12 -12.72
N LEU A 58 -9.62 -4.33 -12.30
CA LEU A 58 -8.53 -3.37 -12.47
C LEU A 58 -7.63 -3.75 -13.66
N PRO A 59 -6.85 -2.80 -14.20
CA PRO A 59 -5.82 -3.12 -15.19
C PRO A 59 -4.80 -4.13 -14.66
N ASP A 60 -4.32 -5.04 -15.52
CA ASP A 60 -3.39 -6.11 -15.15
C ASP A 60 -2.07 -5.62 -14.54
N ILE A 61 -1.68 -4.38 -14.83
CA ILE A 61 -0.47 -3.74 -14.30
C ILE A 61 -0.64 -3.18 -12.89
N VAL A 62 -1.82 -3.34 -12.26
CA VAL A 62 -2.08 -2.87 -10.89
C VAL A 62 -1.90 -4.01 -9.90
N ASP A 63 -0.90 -3.88 -9.03
CA ASP A 63 -0.64 -4.81 -7.95
C ASP A 63 -1.33 -4.37 -6.66
N LEU A 64 -2.39 -5.10 -6.29
CA LEU A 64 -3.18 -4.79 -5.11
C LEU A 64 -2.60 -5.32 -3.80
N LEU A 65 -2.63 -4.47 -2.78
CA LEU A 65 -2.37 -4.82 -1.39
C LEU A 65 -3.57 -4.45 -0.49
N ASP A 66 -4.23 -5.45 0.09
CA ASP A 66 -5.23 -5.23 1.15
C ASP A 66 -4.54 -4.86 2.48
N LEU A 67 -4.71 -3.60 2.90
CA LEU A 67 -4.11 -3.06 4.12
C LEU A 67 -4.63 -3.69 5.41
N ARG A 68 -5.76 -4.41 5.38
CA ARG A 68 -6.25 -5.18 6.55
C ARG A 68 -5.43 -6.44 6.79
N ARG A 69 -4.77 -6.95 5.76
CA ARG A 69 -4.03 -8.23 5.75
C ARG A 69 -2.54 -8.07 5.44
N ALA A 70 -2.11 -6.85 5.17
CA ALA A 70 -0.73 -6.54 4.84
C ALA A 70 0.23 -6.92 5.99
N PRO A 71 1.37 -7.57 5.69
CA PRO A 71 2.43 -7.77 6.68
C PRO A 71 2.90 -6.45 7.29
N ASP A 72 3.20 -6.40 8.60
CA ASP A 72 3.51 -5.16 9.33
C ASP A 72 4.63 -4.33 8.70
N GLY A 73 5.67 -4.98 8.18
CA GLY A 73 6.77 -4.31 7.48
C GLY A 73 6.31 -3.58 6.22
N LEU A 74 5.44 -4.20 5.43
CA LEU A 74 4.91 -3.63 4.19
C LEU A 74 3.85 -2.55 4.49
N ALA A 75 2.92 -2.83 5.40
CA ALA A 75 1.94 -1.86 5.87
C ALA A 75 2.62 -0.59 6.41
N GLY A 76 3.70 -0.77 7.18
CA GLY A 76 4.52 0.33 7.67
C GLY A 76 5.17 1.16 6.57
N ARG A 77 5.73 0.52 5.53
CA ARG A 77 6.28 1.25 4.37
C ARG A 77 5.20 2.06 3.65
N VAL A 78 4.04 1.45 3.39
CA VAL A 78 2.90 2.15 2.78
C VAL A 78 2.46 3.33 3.65
N ALA A 79 2.39 3.15 4.97
CA ALA A 79 2.02 4.22 5.88
C ALA A 79 3.02 5.39 5.86
N MET A 80 4.31 5.11 5.71
CA MET A 80 5.38 6.12 5.68
C MET A 80 5.47 6.86 4.34
N GLU A 81 5.39 6.12 3.23
CA GLU A 81 5.78 6.60 1.89
C GLU A 81 4.61 6.70 0.90
N GLY A 82 3.46 6.10 1.21
CA GLY A 82 2.33 6.01 0.30
C GLY A 82 1.74 7.37 -0.08
N ILE A 83 1.44 7.53 -1.37
CA ILE A 83 0.79 8.71 -1.95
C ILE A 83 -0.70 8.44 -2.08
N VAL A 84 -1.53 9.27 -1.45
CA VAL A 84 -2.99 9.14 -1.48
C VAL A 84 -3.52 9.37 -2.89
N VAL A 85 -4.32 8.43 -3.40
CA VAL A 85 -5.00 8.53 -4.70
C VAL A 85 -6.52 8.46 -4.60
N LEU A 86 -7.04 7.93 -3.50
CA LEU A 86 -8.45 7.92 -3.11
C LEU A 86 -8.54 8.16 -1.60
N ASP A 87 -9.45 9.04 -1.15
CA ASP A 87 -9.66 9.33 0.28
C ASP A 87 -11.09 9.78 0.55
N ASP A 88 -12.04 8.85 0.46
CA ASP A 88 -13.46 9.12 0.75
C ASP A 88 -13.74 9.13 2.26
N GLN A 89 -12.84 8.58 3.08
CA GLN A 89 -12.88 8.64 4.55
C GLN A 89 -11.54 9.08 5.17
N PRO A 90 -11.22 10.39 5.17
CA PRO A 90 -9.95 10.91 5.69
C PRO A 90 -9.65 10.52 7.13
N THR A 91 -10.68 10.47 7.99
CA THR A 91 -10.50 10.06 9.39
C THR A 91 -10.03 8.60 9.52
N ALA A 92 -10.56 7.70 8.69
CA ALA A 92 -10.14 6.30 8.68
C ALA A 92 -8.69 6.16 8.20
N ARG A 93 -8.32 6.86 7.11
CA ARG A 93 -6.95 6.90 6.61
C ARG A 93 -5.98 7.45 7.65
N ILE A 94 -6.27 8.62 8.24
CA ILE A 94 -5.40 9.27 9.21
C ILE A 94 -5.18 8.35 10.42
N ARG A 95 -6.25 7.74 10.94
CA ARG A 95 -6.15 6.79 12.05
C ARG A 95 -5.29 5.59 11.68
N TRP A 96 -5.54 4.97 10.52
CA TRP A 96 -4.76 3.82 10.05
C TRP A 96 -3.28 4.19 9.88
N GLN A 97 -2.97 5.33 9.24
CA GLN A 97 -1.59 5.78 9.04
C GLN A 97 -0.89 6.07 10.37
N ALA A 98 -1.54 6.75 11.31
CA ALA A 98 -0.93 7.09 12.60
C ALA A 98 -0.57 5.83 13.41
N GLU A 99 -1.50 4.89 13.54
CA GLU A 99 -1.28 3.65 14.28
C GLU A 99 -0.22 2.77 13.60
N THR A 100 -0.24 2.68 12.28
CA THR A 100 0.69 1.85 11.51
C THR A 100 2.10 2.43 11.53
N ARG A 101 2.27 3.75 11.41
CA ARG A 101 3.56 4.43 11.55
C ARG A 101 4.16 4.21 12.93
N LYS A 102 3.36 4.37 13.98
CA LYS A 102 3.78 4.14 15.36
C LYS A 102 4.32 2.72 15.53
N ARG A 103 3.52 1.71 15.17
CA ARG A 103 3.93 0.29 15.23
C ARG A 103 5.19 0.02 14.42
N HIS A 104 5.26 0.55 13.20
CA HIS A 104 6.42 0.37 12.33
C HIS A 104 7.69 0.92 12.97
N LEU A 105 7.64 2.12 13.55
CA LEU A 105 8.80 2.76 14.18
C LEU A 105 9.20 2.07 15.49
N ASP A 106 8.23 1.64 16.31
CA ASP A 106 8.48 0.85 17.53
C ASP A 106 9.20 -0.48 17.23
N GLU A 107 8.92 -1.08 16.07
CA GLU A 107 9.55 -2.31 15.62
C GLU A 107 10.83 -2.11 14.81
N ALA A 108 11.13 -0.88 14.37
CA ALA A 108 12.29 -0.59 13.52
C ALA A 108 13.59 -1.03 14.18
N PHE A 109 13.70 -0.81 15.50
CA PHE A 109 14.84 -1.26 16.29
C PHE A 109 15.02 -2.79 16.28
N ARG A 110 13.91 -3.54 16.37
CA ARG A 110 13.94 -5.01 16.34
C ARG A 110 14.35 -5.53 14.96
N ARG A 111 13.82 -4.94 13.88
CA ARG A 111 14.18 -5.31 12.51
C ARG A 111 15.65 -5.03 12.20
N GLU A 112 16.19 -3.92 12.69
CA GLU A 112 17.61 -3.57 12.52
C GLU A 112 18.53 -4.62 13.13
N ARG A 113 18.26 -5.02 14.39
CA ARG A 113 19.05 -6.06 15.07
C ARG A 113 18.99 -7.39 14.33
N PHE A 114 17.80 -7.85 13.95
CA PHE A 114 17.65 -9.11 13.19
C PHE A 114 18.44 -9.10 11.88
N ARG A 115 18.46 -7.97 11.15
CA ARG A 115 19.22 -7.86 9.90
C ARG A 115 20.72 -7.97 10.14
N GLN A 116 21.22 -7.27 11.16
CA GLN A 116 22.64 -7.31 11.51
C GLN A 116 23.08 -8.72 11.95
N ASP A 117 22.27 -9.39 12.77
CA ASP A 117 22.53 -10.76 13.20
C ASP A 117 22.52 -11.75 12.03
N PHE A 118 21.58 -11.60 11.09
CA PHE A 118 21.51 -12.44 9.89
C PHE A 118 22.75 -12.27 9.00
N VAL A 119 23.14 -11.02 8.70
CA VAL A 119 24.34 -10.71 7.91
C VAL A 119 25.60 -11.23 8.60
N ARG A 120 25.70 -11.10 9.93
CA ARG A 120 26.85 -11.59 10.70
C ARG A 120 26.95 -13.12 10.73
N ALA A 121 25.83 -13.83 10.70
CA ALA A 121 25.80 -15.29 10.77
C ALA A 121 26.01 -15.97 9.41
N HIS A 122 25.81 -15.26 8.30
CA HIS A 122 25.80 -15.83 6.94
C HIS A 122 26.61 -15.03 5.90
N GLY A 123 27.41 -14.05 6.34
CA GLY A 123 28.33 -13.26 5.52
C GLY A 123 29.76 -13.47 5.93
#